data_AF-A0A527YSG3-F1
#
_entry.id   AF-A0A527YSG3-F1
#
_cell.length_a   1.000
_cell.length_b   1.000
_cell.length_c   1.000
_cell.angle_alpha   90.00
_cell.angle_beta   90.00
_cell.angle_gamma   90.00
#
_symmetry.space_group_name_H-M   'P 1'
#
loop_
_entity.id
_entity.type
_entity.pdbx_description
1 polymer ?
#
loop_
_entity_poly.entity_id
_entity_poly.type
_entity_poly.pdbx_seq_one_letter_code
_entity_poly.pdbx_strand_id
1 'polypeptide(L)'
;SLDRALQGVDVVVSSANSYMKGSLDTDFQGNKNLIEAAARANVGRFVFLSIVSCEAALAVPHFHAKKVAEDLIKASGVPYVFVRAPTFLDQSSDYIAKGVKAGRFLAMGDKTTK
;
A
#
# COMPACT_ATOMS: atom_id res chain seq x y z
N SER A 1 -8.08 11.11 -17.10
CA SER A 1 -8.70 9.91 -16.53
C SER A 1 -7.67 8.81 -16.46
N LEU A 2 -7.92 7.75 -15.67
CA LEU A 2 -7.04 6.58 -15.61
C LEU A 2 -6.96 5.84 -16.95
N ASP A 3 -8.09 5.71 -17.67
CA ASP A 3 -8.08 5.03 -18.98
C ASP A 3 -7.13 5.67 -19.98
N ARG A 4 -7.10 7.02 -20.05
CA ARG A 4 -6.16 7.75 -20.91
C ARG A 4 -4.72 7.58 -20.45
N ALA A 5 -4.49 7.58 -19.13
CA ALA A 5 -3.15 7.47 -18.56
C ALA A 5 -2.51 6.09 -18.77
N LEU A 6 -3.32 5.05 -18.99
CA LEU A 6 -2.87 3.66 -19.14
C LEU A 6 -2.77 3.20 -20.60
N GLN A 7 -3.04 4.06 -21.57
CA GLN A 7 -2.91 3.71 -23.00
C GLN A 7 -1.45 3.38 -23.34
N GLY A 8 -1.20 2.16 -23.80
CA GLY A 8 0.13 1.69 -24.21
C GLY A 8 1.10 1.45 -23.05
N VAL A 9 0.60 1.34 -21.81
CA VAL A 9 1.43 1.10 -20.63
C VAL A 9 1.63 -0.40 -20.40
N ASP A 10 2.89 -0.84 -20.39
CA ASP A 10 3.24 -2.24 -20.10
C ASP A 10 3.17 -2.58 -18.61
N VAL A 11 3.54 -1.62 -17.74
CA VAL A 11 3.67 -1.84 -16.30
C VAL A 11 3.10 -0.66 -15.51
N VAL A 12 2.25 -0.96 -14.53
CA VAL A 12 1.77 0.01 -13.53
C VAL A 12 2.52 -0.21 -12.23
N VAL A 13 3.12 0.84 -11.69
CA VAL A 13 3.71 0.84 -10.34
C VAL A 13 2.93 1.82 -9.48
N SER A 14 2.24 1.33 -8.45
CA SER A 14 1.41 2.15 -7.57
C SER A 14 1.94 2.18 -6.14
N SER A 15 2.29 3.38 -5.68
CA SER A 15 2.49 3.74 -4.28
C SER A 15 1.40 4.67 -3.75
N ALA A 16 0.34 4.88 -4.54
CA ALA A 16 -0.74 5.81 -4.22
C ALA A 16 -1.39 5.44 -2.87
N ASN A 17 -1.51 6.44 -2.00
CA ASN A 17 -2.25 6.35 -0.76
C ASN A 17 -2.73 7.74 -0.30
N SER A 18 -3.74 7.77 0.57
CA SER A 18 -4.39 8.98 1.04
C SER A 18 -4.75 8.94 2.54
N TYR A 19 -4.56 7.81 3.24
CA TYR A 19 -4.77 7.73 4.69
C TYR A 19 -3.98 8.80 5.48
N MET A 20 -2.76 9.15 5.04
CA MET A 20 -1.96 10.21 5.67
C MET A 20 -2.57 11.61 5.52
N LYS A 21 -3.44 11.79 4.53
CA LYS A 21 -4.18 13.03 4.25
C LYS A 21 -5.63 12.97 4.75
N GLY A 22 -5.97 11.95 5.56
CA GLY A 22 -7.27 11.82 6.21
C GLY A 22 -8.37 11.20 5.35
N SER A 23 -8.05 10.55 4.22
CA SER A 23 -9.07 9.94 3.35
C SER A 23 -8.80 8.46 3.07
N LEU A 24 -9.30 7.60 3.96
CA LEU A 24 -9.21 6.15 3.78
C LEU A 24 -10.12 5.65 2.64
N ASP A 25 -11.27 6.29 2.43
CA ASP A 25 -12.17 5.95 1.32
C ASP A 25 -11.50 6.11 -0.04
N THR A 26 -10.61 7.10 -0.17
CA THR A 26 -9.77 7.26 -1.37
C THR A 26 -8.80 6.10 -1.55
N ASP A 27 -8.30 5.48 -0.48
CA ASP A 27 -7.46 4.29 -0.60
C ASP A 27 -8.24 3.10 -1.14
N PHE A 28 -9.48 2.90 -0.68
CA PHE A 28 -10.33 1.84 -1.21
C PHE A 28 -10.73 2.11 -2.66
N GLN A 29 -11.40 3.24 -2.91
CA GLN A 29 -11.98 3.53 -4.22
C GLN A 29 -10.92 3.88 -5.26
N GLY A 30 -9.88 4.61 -4.88
CA GLY A 30 -8.79 5.00 -5.78
C GLY A 30 -7.99 3.80 -6.28
N ASN A 31 -7.64 2.88 -5.38
CA ASN A 31 -6.97 1.64 -5.79
C ASN A 31 -7.89 0.77 -6.64
N LYS A 32 -9.16 0.59 -6.27
CA LYS A 32 -10.13 -0.13 -7.10
C LYS A 32 -10.20 0.43 -8.52
N ASN A 33 -10.35 1.75 -8.66
CA ASN A 33 -10.43 2.42 -9.96
C ASN A 33 -9.15 2.20 -10.80
N LEU A 34 -7.97 2.27 -10.18
CA LEU A 34 -6.68 2.04 -10.86
C LEU A 34 -6.53 0.59 -11.31
N ILE A 35 -6.92 -0.37 -10.47
CA ILE A 35 -6.86 -1.80 -10.76
C ILE A 35 -7.77 -2.14 -11.94
N GLU A 36 -9.03 -1.69 -11.90
CA GLU A 36 -9.99 -1.92 -12.99
C GLU A 36 -9.53 -1.27 -14.30
N ALA A 37 -8.93 -0.06 -14.23
CA ALA A 37 -8.39 0.60 -15.41
C ALA A 37 -7.17 -0.15 -15.99
N ALA A 38 -6.29 -0.68 -15.14
CA ALA A 38 -5.15 -1.49 -15.57
C ALA A 38 -5.60 -2.80 -16.23
N ALA A 39 -6.63 -3.44 -15.69
CA ALA A 39 -7.24 -4.63 -16.30
C ALA A 39 -7.84 -4.31 -17.68
N ARG A 40 -8.63 -3.23 -17.80
CA ARG A 40 -9.18 -2.79 -19.10
C ARG A 40 -8.11 -2.46 -20.14
N ALA A 41 -6.98 -1.90 -19.71
CA ALA A 41 -5.87 -1.53 -20.58
C ALA A 41 -4.97 -2.70 -20.96
N ASN A 42 -5.22 -3.92 -20.45
CA ASN A 42 -4.37 -5.11 -20.65
C ASN A 42 -2.90 -4.87 -20.26
N VAL A 43 -2.68 -4.17 -19.14
CA VAL A 43 -1.33 -3.95 -18.59
C VAL A 43 -0.63 -5.30 -18.34
N GLY A 44 0.62 -5.43 -18.76
CA GLY A 44 1.39 -6.67 -18.63
C GLY A 44 1.83 -6.97 -17.19
N ARG A 45 1.95 -5.96 -16.32
CA ARG A 45 2.23 -6.15 -14.88
C ARG A 45 1.73 -5.02 -13.97
N PHE A 46 1.18 -5.37 -12.82
CA PHE A 46 0.84 -4.44 -11.74
C PHE A 46 1.77 -4.63 -10.53
N VAL A 47 2.58 -3.62 -10.20
CA VAL A 47 3.44 -3.61 -9.02
C VAL A 47 2.79 -2.70 -7.97
N PHE A 48 2.44 -3.27 -6.82
CA PHE A 48 1.76 -2.53 -5.76
C PHE A 48 2.63 -2.46 -4.50
N LEU A 49 2.81 -1.23 -3.99
CA LEU A 49 3.40 -1.00 -2.68
C LEU A 49 2.34 -1.30 -1.60
N SER A 50 2.44 -2.53 -1.10
CA SER A 50 1.67 -3.05 0.02
C SER A 50 2.46 -2.89 1.32
N ILE A 51 1.99 -3.55 2.37
CA ILE A 51 2.53 -3.45 3.72
C ILE A 51 2.65 -4.85 4.33
N VAL A 52 3.68 -5.05 5.15
CA VAL A 52 3.91 -6.33 5.85
C VAL A 52 2.70 -6.73 6.70
N SER A 53 2.39 -8.03 6.76
CA SER A 53 1.33 -8.59 7.63
C SER A 53 -0.08 -7.99 7.48
N CYS A 54 -0.42 -7.42 6.32
CA CYS A 54 -1.74 -6.84 6.04
C CYS A 54 -2.91 -7.84 6.22
N GLU A 55 -2.63 -9.13 6.05
CA GLU A 55 -3.57 -10.24 6.26
C GLU A 55 -3.91 -10.50 7.74
N ALA A 56 -3.01 -10.17 8.67
CA ALA A 56 -3.19 -10.38 10.10
C ALA A 56 -3.65 -9.10 10.83
N ALA A 57 -3.39 -7.93 10.23
CA ALA A 57 -3.63 -6.62 10.85
C ALA A 57 -4.92 -5.93 10.36
N LEU A 58 -6.00 -6.70 10.14
CA LEU A 58 -7.27 -6.17 9.59
C LEU A 58 -7.92 -5.09 10.47
N ALA A 59 -7.62 -5.08 11.77
CA ALA A 59 -8.09 -4.05 12.69
C ALA A 59 -7.37 -2.70 12.52
N VAL A 60 -6.26 -2.66 11.78
CA VAL A 60 -5.52 -1.42 11.50
C VAL A 60 -5.97 -0.88 10.14
N PRO A 61 -6.68 0.27 10.08
CA PRO A 61 -7.45 0.65 8.90
C PRO A 61 -6.65 0.74 7.59
N HIS A 62 -5.43 1.29 7.64
CA HIS A 62 -4.58 1.41 6.46
C HIS A 62 -3.94 0.07 6.04
N PHE A 63 -3.72 -0.88 6.96
CA PHE A 63 -3.32 -2.25 6.60
C PHE A 63 -4.49 -2.97 5.92
N HIS A 64 -5.70 -2.81 6.45
CA HIS A 64 -6.90 -3.37 5.84
C HIS A 64 -7.12 -2.85 4.41
N ALA A 65 -6.96 -1.54 4.18
CA ALA A 65 -7.05 -0.97 2.83
C ALA A 65 -6.03 -1.59 1.86
N LYS A 66 -4.79 -1.84 2.31
CA LYS A 66 -3.78 -2.54 1.50
C LYS A 66 -4.17 -4.00 1.23
N LYS A 67 -4.72 -4.70 2.22
CA LYS A 67 -5.19 -6.07 2.04
C LYS A 67 -6.32 -6.18 1.02
N VAL A 68 -7.31 -5.27 1.09
CA VAL A 68 -8.40 -5.19 0.10
C VAL A 68 -7.86 -4.92 -1.30
N ALA A 69 -6.89 -4.00 -1.43
CA ALA A 69 -6.25 -3.74 -2.72
C ALA A 69 -5.49 -4.98 -3.26
N GLU A 70 -4.76 -5.73 -2.40
CA GLU A 70 -4.13 -6.99 -2.82
C GLU A 70 -5.14 -8.01 -3.35
N ASP A 71 -6.29 -8.15 -2.68
CA ASP A 71 -7.33 -9.09 -3.11
C ASP A 71 -7.98 -8.68 -4.43
N LEU A 72 -8.21 -7.38 -4.63
CA LEU A 72 -8.72 -6.84 -5.89
C LEU A 72 -7.71 -7.04 -7.03
N ILE A 73 -6.41 -6.84 -6.79
CA ILE A 73 -5.36 -7.10 -7.79
C ILE A 73 -5.35 -8.59 -8.16
N LYS A 74 -5.41 -9.50 -7.18
CA LYS A 74 -5.48 -10.94 -7.44
C LYS A 74 -6.70 -11.31 -8.28
N ALA A 75 -7.86 -10.73 -7.98
CA ALA A 75 -9.10 -10.97 -8.71
C ALA A 75 -9.12 -10.36 -10.12
N SER A 76 -8.28 -9.36 -10.40
CA SER A 76 -8.27 -8.63 -11.68
C SER A 76 -7.76 -9.42 -12.88
N GLY A 77 -7.01 -10.52 -12.65
CA GLY A 77 -6.34 -11.29 -13.70
C GLY A 77 -5.07 -10.65 -14.26
N VAL A 78 -4.73 -9.42 -13.85
CA VAL A 78 -3.48 -8.75 -14.25
C VAL A 78 -2.30 -9.41 -13.52
N PRO A 79 -1.21 -9.81 -14.22
CA PRO A 79 0.00 -10.32 -13.56
C PRO A 79 0.55 -9.30 -12.56
N TYR A 80 0.92 -9.72 -11.34
CA TYR A 80 1.21 -8.76 -10.28
C TYR A 80 2.46 -9.09 -9.45
N VAL A 81 2.96 -8.08 -8.75
CA VAL A 81 3.97 -8.18 -7.69
C VAL A 81 3.55 -7.29 -6.52
N PHE A 82 3.57 -7.84 -5.31
CA PHE A 82 3.39 -7.05 -4.08
C PHE A 82 4.74 -6.77 -3.44
N VAL A 83 5.06 -5.49 -3.31
CA VAL A 83 6.18 -5.03 -2.49
C VAL A 83 5.61 -4.69 -1.13
N ARG A 84 5.76 -5.61 -0.16
CA ARG A 84 5.27 -5.41 1.21
C ARG A 84 6.33 -4.70 2.04
N ALA A 85 6.21 -3.39 2.15
CA ALA A 85 7.17 -2.59 2.91
C ALA A 85 6.94 -2.69 4.43
N PRO A 86 8.01 -2.77 5.24
CA PRO A 86 7.95 -2.49 6.66
C PRO A 86 7.98 -0.97 6.91
N THR A 87 8.25 -0.53 8.14
CA THR A 87 8.37 0.89 8.48
C THR A 87 9.46 1.60 7.65
N PHE A 88 9.08 2.73 7.05
CA PHE A 88 9.99 3.63 6.35
C PHE A 88 10.82 4.47 7.32
N LEU A 89 12.15 4.38 7.25
CA LEU A 89 13.06 5.12 8.14
C LEU A 89 13.14 6.61 7.82
N ASP A 90 12.90 6.99 6.58
CA ASP A 90 12.93 8.37 6.08
C ASP A 90 11.64 9.15 6.40
N GLN A 91 10.50 8.46 6.53
CA GLN A 91 9.27 9.05 7.05
C GLN A 91 9.29 9.26 8.58
N SER A 92 10.36 8.82 9.24
CA SER A 92 10.53 8.85 10.70
C SER A 92 11.30 10.06 11.22
N SER A 93 11.48 11.11 10.40
CA SER A 93 12.45 12.20 10.64
C SER A 93 12.32 12.92 11.98
N ASP A 94 11.33 12.63 12.82
CA ASP A 94 11.27 13.12 14.20
C ASP A 94 10.88 12.11 15.29
N TYR A 95 10.55 10.83 15.01
CA TYR A 95 10.12 9.93 16.09
C TYR A 95 11.21 8.94 16.52
N ILE A 96 11.76 8.17 15.57
CA ILE A 96 12.79 7.17 15.90
C ILE A 96 14.12 7.86 16.18
N ALA A 97 14.53 8.83 15.35
CA ALA A 97 15.75 9.58 15.58
C ALA A 97 15.72 10.39 16.90
N LYS A 98 14.59 11.05 17.23
CA LYS A 98 14.43 11.72 18.54
C LYS A 98 14.39 10.72 19.69
N GLY A 99 13.72 9.59 19.50
CA GLY A 99 13.69 8.49 20.48
C GLY A 99 15.11 8.03 20.80
N VAL A 100 15.90 7.65 19.79
CA VAL A 100 17.27 7.16 19.98
C VAL A 100 18.15 8.20 20.67
N LYS A 101 18.08 9.48 20.26
CA LYS A 101 18.80 10.57 20.94
C LYS A 101 18.38 10.74 22.41
N ALA A 102 17.14 10.41 22.76
CA ALA A 102 16.61 10.43 24.12
C ALA A 102 16.81 9.10 24.88
N GLY A 103 17.61 8.15 24.35
CA GLY A 103 17.84 6.84 24.96
C GLY A 103 16.65 5.87 24.86
N ARG A 104 15.71 6.12 23.95
CA ARG A 104 14.47 5.33 23.77
C ARG A 104 14.40 4.78 22.35
N PHE A 105 14.52 3.46 22.19
CA PHE A 105 14.17 2.83 20.92
C PHE A 105 12.65 2.63 20.87
N LEU A 106 11.95 3.56 20.24
CA LEU A 106 10.51 3.50 20.07
C LEU A 106 10.19 2.72 18.80
N ALA A 107 9.95 1.42 18.96
CA ALA A 107 9.35 0.58 17.94
C ALA A 107 7.85 0.44 18.21
N MET A 108 7.01 0.51 17.17
CA MET A 108 5.63 0.05 17.29
C MET A 108 5.62 -1.48 17.26
N GLY A 109 5.18 -2.08 18.37
CA GLY A 109 5.01 -3.53 18.49
C GLY A 109 4.84 -3.93 19.95
N ASP A 110 3.96 -4.89 20.21
CA ASP A 110 3.84 -5.56 21.50
C ASP A 110 4.86 -6.71 21.56
N LYS A 111 5.47 -6.95 22.73
CA LYS A 111 6.33 -8.11 23.00
C LYS A 111 5.60 -9.45 22.88
N THR A 112 4.27 -9.45 22.86
CA THR A 112 3.45 -10.67 22.89
C THR A 112 2.88 -11.10 21.54
N THR A 113 2.91 -10.26 20.51
CA THR A 113 2.45 -10.62 19.17
C THR A 113 3.53 -11.43 18.47
N LYS A 114 3.28 -12.73 18.27
CA LYS A 114 4.16 -13.65 17.53
C LYS A 114 3.90 -13.60 16.04
#